data_AF-A0A816SVE0-F1
#
_entry.id   AF-A0A816SVE0-F1
#
_cell.length_a   1.000
_cell.length_b   1.000
_cell.length_c   1.000
_cell.angle_alpha   90.00
_cell.angle_beta   90.00
_cell.angle_gamma   90.00
#
_symmetry.space_group_name_H-M   'P 1'
#
loop_
_entity.id
_entity.type
_entity.pdbx_description
1 polymer ?
#
loop_
_entity_poly.entity_id
_entity_poly.type
_entity_poly.pdbx_seq_one_letter_code
_entity_poly.pdbx_strand_id
1 'polypeptide(L)'
;MVILSLFLQIIILDGIDEVRDANKEALYKWFQGKRLFWTREPPDGEYVWKTTKCTECFMMPMVGVRYSCTNLDCQIDLCEACLSKTKHKHPLVEYLIPKQQHPQEKLLASIPYLPDPNNSDEIDIKNIWKSDIKSIGFYFTVHWCLPGHSFTRELTEFYEEAQTKRDPFHIIYISCDEEEESFNDYRSEMPWLAAPWKLGSTLL
;
A
#
# COMPACT_ATOMS: atom_id res chain seq x y z
N MET A 1 -32.68 4.94 13.36
CA MET A 1 -33.55 5.80 12.53
C MET A 1 -32.67 6.33 11.41
N VAL A 2 -33.07 6.18 10.15
CA VAL A 2 -32.34 6.71 8.99
C VAL A 2 -33.19 7.84 8.41
N ILE A 3 -32.67 9.07 8.44
CA ILE A 3 -33.30 10.21 7.74
C ILE A 3 -32.57 10.37 6.42
N LEU A 4 -33.30 10.18 5.31
CA LEU A 4 -32.78 10.40 3.96
C LEU A 4 -33.00 11.87 3.60
N SER A 5 -31.92 12.64 3.47
CA SER A 5 -31.95 14.03 3.02
C SER A 5 -32.00 14.11 1.50
N LEU A 6 -32.62 15.18 0.97
CA LEU A 6 -32.64 15.53 -0.47
C LEU A 6 -31.22 15.66 -1.07
N PHE A 7 -30.21 15.87 -0.23
CA PHE A 7 -28.80 15.96 -0.62
C PHE A 7 -28.03 14.63 -0.54
N LEU A 8 -28.72 13.48 -0.52
CA LEU A 8 -28.07 12.17 -0.36
C LEU A 8 -27.22 12.13 0.93
N GLN A 9 -27.78 12.54 2.06
CA GLN A 9 -27.16 12.36 3.37
C GLN A 9 -28.01 11.40 4.19
N ILE A 10 -27.36 10.41 4.80
CA ILE A 10 -28.00 9.51 5.76
C ILE A 10 -27.67 10.03 7.16
N ILE A 11 -28.70 10.48 7.88
CA ILE A 11 -28.55 10.87 9.29
C ILE A 11 -28.92 9.65 10.14
N ILE A 12 -27.92 9.13 10.86
CA ILE A 12 -28.10 8.09 11.89
C ILE A 12 -28.06 8.80 13.25
N LEU A 13 -28.63 8.18 14.29
CA LEU A 13 -28.61 8.73 15.66
C LEU A 13 -27.19 9.05 16.18
N ASP A 14 -26.15 8.51 15.54
CA ASP A 14 -24.74 8.66 15.93
C ASP A 14 -23.94 9.60 14.99
N GLY A 15 -24.55 10.26 13.98
CA GLY A 15 -23.84 11.21 13.09
C GLY A 15 -24.43 11.39 11.68
N ILE A 16 -23.82 12.30 10.90
CA ILE A 16 -24.16 12.60 9.49
C ILE A 16 -23.03 12.08 8.59
N ASP A 17 -23.35 11.19 7.63
CA ASP A 17 -22.40 10.76 6.58
C ASP A 17 -22.93 11.07 5.17
N GLU A 18 -22.02 11.49 4.28
CA GLU A 18 -22.29 11.74 2.85
C GLU A 18 -22.42 10.41 2.06
N VAL A 19 -23.46 10.29 1.24
CA VAL A 19 -23.76 9.06 0.49
C VAL A 19 -23.01 9.06 -0.86
N ARG A 20 -21.94 8.26 -0.99
CA ARG A 20 -21.31 7.90 -2.29
C ARG A 20 -21.85 6.56 -2.85
N ASP A 21 -21.59 6.22 -4.11
CA ASP A 21 -22.27 5.12 -4.87
C ASP A 21 -22.34 3.73 -4.21
N ALA A 22 -21.54 3.42 -3.19
CA ALA A 22 -21.58 2.17 -2.42
C ALA A 22 -22.86 1.96 -1.55
N ASN A 23 -23.86 2.83 -1.66
CA ASN A 23 -24.94 2.94 -0.69
C ASN A 23 -26.20 2.11 -0.96
N LYS A 24 -26.47 1.63 -2.19
CA LYS A 24 -27.66 0.80 -2.44
C LYS A 24 -27.62 -0.51 -1.66
N GLU A 25 -26.49 -1.21 -1.69
CA GLU A 25 -26.32 -2.48 -0.98
C GLU A 25 -26.34 -2.29 0.54
N ALA A 26 -25.72 -1.23 1.05
CA ALA A 26 -25.77 -0.87 2.46
C ALA A 26 -27.23 -0.63 2.91
N LEU A 27 -28.01 0.15 2.14
CA LEU A 27 -29.43 0.39 2.40
C LEU A 27 -30.27 -0.89 2.38
N TYR A 28 -29.98 -1.85 1.47
CA TYR A 28 -30.62 -3.16 1.48
C TYR A 28 -30.27 -3.98 2.72
N LYS A 29 -29.01 -3.99 3.16
CA LYS A 29 -28.59 -4.68 4.38
C LYS A 29 -29.23 -4.05 5.62
N TRP A 30 -29.39 -2.72 5.64
CA TRP A 30 -30.12 -2.00 6.69
C TRP A 30 -31.60 -2.37 6.74
N PHE A 31 -32.26 -2.41 5.59
CA PHE A 31 -33.66 -2.84 5.48
C PHE A 31 -33.87 -4.24 6.07
N GLN A 32 -32.84 -5.11 6.02
CA GLN A 32 -32.82 -6.43 6.64
C GLN A 32 -32.45 -6.44 8.13
N GLY A 33 -32.41 -5.27 8.79
CA GLY A 33 -32.13 -5.13 10.22
C GLY A 33 -30.64 -5.14 10.60
N LYS A 34 -29.72 -5.09 9.62
CA LYS A 34 -28.28 -4.98 9.91
C LYS A 34 -27.95 -3.53 10.29
N ARG A 35 -27.05 -3.33 11.26
CA ARG A 35 -26.56 -2.00 11.62
C ARG A 35 -25.75 -1.41 10.47
N LEU A 36 -26.03 -0.16 10.13
CA LEU A 36 -25.22 0.65 9.22
C LEU A 36 -24.14 1.38 9.99
N PHE A 37 -22.94 1.48 9.40
CA PHE A 37 -21.85 2.38 9.79
C PHE A 37 -21.71 2.56 11.31
N TRP A 38 -21.07 1.60 11.98
CA TRP A 38 -20.73 1.75 13.39
C TRP A 38 -19.34 2.37 13.51
N THR A 39 -19.29 3.64 13.87
CA THR A 39 -18.05 4.30 14.30
C THR A 39 -17.77 3.88 15.73
N ARG A 40 -16.78 3.00 15.92
CA ARG A 40 -16.19 2.77 17.24
C ARG A 40 -15.07 3.79 17.39
N GLU A 41 -15.13 4.67 18.38
CA GLU A 41 -13.92 5.38 18.78
C GLU A 41 -12.89 4.32 19.19
N PRO A 42 -11.74 4.23 18.50
CA PRO A 42 -10.78 3.18 18.75
C PRO A 42 -10.19 3.38 20.15
N PRO A 43 -10.20 2.35 21.02
CA PRO A 43 -9.44 2.39 22.26
C PRO A 43 -7.95 2.67 21.98
N ASP A 44 -7.26 3.28 22.94
CA ASP A 44 -5.83 3.53 22.84
C ASP A 44 -5.08 2.22 22.53
N GLY A 45 -4.34 2.21 21.42
CA GLY A 45 -3.55 1.07 20.96
C GLY A 45 -4.24 0.09 20.00
N GLU A 46 -5.52 0.28 19.65
CA GLU A 46 -6.16 -0.52 18.58
C GLU A 46 -5.80 0.01 17.18
N TYR A 47 -5.71 -0.89 16.20
CA TYR A 47 -5.38 -0.58 14.81
C TYR A 47 -6.53 0.15 14.12
N VAL A 48 -6.25 1.23 13.38
CA VAL A 48 -7.27 2.03 12.69
C VAL A 48 -6.98 2.12 11.19
N TRP A 49 -7.85 1.50 10.40
CA TRP A 49 -7.79 1.50 8.94
C TRP A 49 -8.65 2.64 8.37
N LYS A 50 -8.08 3.84 8.33
CA LYS A 50 -8.79 5.10 8.01
C LYS A 50 -9.58 5.08 6.70
N THR A 51 -9.07 4.39 5.69
CA THR A 51 -9.64 4.36 4.33
C THR A 51 -10.23 3.01 3.96
N THR A 52 -10.30 2.06 4.90
CA THR A 52 -10.78 0.70 4.66
C THR A 52 -12.12 0.51 5.34
N LYS A 53 -13.07 -0.08 4.62
CA LYS A 53 -14.37 -0.48 5.15
C LYS A 53 -14.51 -1.99 5.16
N CYS A 54 -15.23 -2.53 6.14
CA CYS A 54 -15.62 -3.93 6.10
C CYS A 54 -16.66 -4.15 4.99
N THR A 55 -16.45 -5.11 4.10
CA THR A 55 -17.38 -5.48 3.02
C THR A 55 -18.73 -5.97 3.57
N GLU A 56 -18.74 -6.61 4.73
CA GLU A 56 -19.98 -7.15 5.29
C GLU A 56 -20.76 -6.17 6.16
N CYS A 57 -20.12 -5.54 7.15
CA CYS A 57 -20.79 -4.65 8.09
C CYS A 57 -20.64 -3.17 7.76
N PHE A 58 -19.88 -2.82 6.71
CA PHE A 58 -19.62 -1.44 6.30
C PHE A 58 -19.01 -0.54 7.38
N MET A 59 -18.42 -1.12 8.44
CA MET A 59 -17.65 -0.36 9.44
C MET A 59 -16.52 0.40 8.76
N MET A 60 -16.46 1.71 8.98
CA MET A 60 -15.43 2.61 8.49
C MET A 60 -15.25 3.78 9.48
N PRO A 61 -14.02 4.14 9.89
CA PRO A 61 -12.79 3.40 9.62
C PRO A 61 -12.86 2.01 10.27
N MET A 62 -12.28 1.00 9.63
CA MET A 62 -12.22 -0.33 10.26
C MET A 62 -11.27 -0.27 11.45
N VAL A 63 -11.74 -0.71 12.61
CA VAL A 63 -10.96 -0.75 13.85
C VAL A 63 -10.64 -2.21 14.20
N GLY A 64 -9.40 -2.47 14.58
CA GLY A 64 -8.88 -3.80 14.89
C GLY A 64 -8.26 -4.53 13.69
N VAL A 65 -8.24 -5.85 13.75
CA VAL A 65 -7.61 -6.71 12.72
C VAL A 65 -8.41 -6.67 11.41
N ARG A 66 -7.69 -6.50 10.30
CA ARG A 66 -8.25 -6.52 8.94
C ARG A 66 -7.91 -7.85 8.27
N TYR A 67 -8.89 -8.47 7.63
CA TYR A 67 -8.70 -9.66 6.82
C TYR A 67 -8.99 -9.32 5.36
N SER A 68 -8.01 -9.44 4.47
CA SER A 68 -8.17 -9.14 3.03
C SER A 68 -7.88 -10.35 2.18
N CYS A 69 -8.60 -10.49 1.07
CA CYS A 69 -8.23 -11.47 0.05
C CYS A 69 -7.01 -10.99 -0.74
N THR A 70 -6.13 -11.92 -1.13
CA THR A 70 -4.95 -11.66 -1.95
C THR A 70 -5.19 -11.86 -3.45
N ASN A 71 -6.35 -12.40 -3.83
CA ASN A 71 -6.73 -12.51 -5.23
C ASN A 71 -7.06 -11.11 -5.78
N LEU A 72 -6.35 -10.71 -6.84
CA LEU A 72 -6.43 -9.37 -7.43
C LEU A 72 -7.85 -9.00 -7.89
N ASP A 73 -8.62 -9.99 -8.33
CA ASP A 73 -10.01 -9.82 -8.78
C ASP A 73 -11.01 -9.83 -7.62
N CYS A 74 -10.55 -10.00 -6.38
CA CYS A 74 -11.39 -10.13 -5.20
C CYS A 74 -11.08 -9.08 -4.14
N GLN A 75 -11.77 -7.95 -4.23
CA GLN A 75 -11.63 -6.83 -3.28
C GLN A 75 -12.57 -7.00 -2.08
N ILE A 76 -12.25 -7.95 -1.20
CA ILE A 76 -12.97 -8.15 0.05
C ILE A 76 -12.09 -7.80 1.24
N ASP A 77 -12.64 -7.00 2.15
CA ASP A 77 -12.04 -6.61 3.41
C ASP A 77 -13.01 -6.93 4.54
N LEU A 78 -12.59 -7.72 5.52
CA LEU A 78 -13.43 -8.13 6.64
C LEU A 78 -12.80 -7.71 7.95
N CYS A 79 -13.63 -7.22 8.88
CA CYS A 79 -13.23 -7.16 10.27
C CYS A 79 -13.33 -8.54 10.91
N GLU A 80 -12.65 -8.73 12.03
CA GLU A 80 -12.65 -9.98 12.82
C GLU A 80 -14.07 -10.52 13.10
N ALA A 81 -15.01 -9.65 13.49
CA ALA A 81 -16.38 -10.05 13.77
C ALA A 81 -17.17 -10.56 12.55
N CYS A 82 -16.72 -10.22 11.34
CA CYS A 82 -17.33 -10.64 10.08
C CYS A 82 -16.61 -11.82 9.42
N LEU A 83 -15.38 -12.13 9.82
CA LEU A 83 -14.59 -13.21 9.25
C LEU A 83 -15.34 -14.56 9.28
N SER A 84 -15.85 -14.96 10.44
CA SER A 84 -16.54 -16.24 10.62
C SER A 84 -17.91 -16.33 9.96
N LYS A 85 -18.52 -15.18 9.65
CA LYS A 85 -19.88 -15.08 9.09
C LYS A 85 -19.88 -15.07 7.57
N THR A 86 -18.74 -14.73 6.96
CA THR A 86 -18.63 -14.51 5.52
C THR A 86 -18.08 -15.76 4.86
N LYS A 87 -18.87 -16.37 3.98
CA LYS A 87 -18.38 -17.47 3.16
C LYS A 87 -17.57 -16.88 2.00
N HIS A 88 -16.25 -16.97 2.11
CA HIS A 88 -15.33 -16.55 1.07
C HIS A 88 -14.52 -17.75 0.55
N LYS A 89 -14.31 -17.84 -0.77
CA LYS A 89 -13.73 -19.01 -1.43
C LYS A 89 -12.20 -18.99 -1.49
N HIS A 90 -11.58 -17.83 -1.34
CA HIS A 90 -10.14 -17.70 -1.36
C HIS A 90 -9.58 -17.55 0.06
N PRO A 91 -8.28 -17.83 0.26
CA PRO A 91 -7.61 -17.52 1.51
C PRO A 91 -7.69 -16.02 1.82
N LEU A 92 -7.91 -15.70 3.09
CA LEU A 92 -7.84 -14.34 3.63
C LEU A 92 -6.55 -14.20 4.42
N VAL A 93 -5.84 -13.10 4.21
CA VAL A 93 -4.64 -12.74 4.96
C VAL A 93 -5.02 -11.79 6.08
N GLU A 94 -4.47 -12.07 7.26
CA GLU A 94 -4.59 -11.23 8.44
C GLU A 94 -3.59 -10.07 8.39
N TYR A 95 -4.10 -8.85 8.52
CA TYR A 95 -3.29 -7.64 8.61
C TYR A 95 -3.43 -7.04 10.00
N LEU A 96 -2.31 -7.05 10.72
CA LEU A 96 -2.19 -6.55 12.08
C LEU A 96 -1.76 -5.09 12.14
N ILE A 97 -1.15 -4.55 11.08
CA ILE A 97 -0.66 -3.18 11.05
C ILE A 97 -1.28 -2.50 9.83
N PRO A 98 -2.01 -1.37 10.01
CA PRO A 98 -2.38 -0.54 8.87
C PRO A 98 -1.09 -0.18 8.17
N LYS A 99 -0.90 -0.59 6.90
CA LYS A 99 0.27 -0.19 6.11
C LYS A 99 0.50 1.28 6.44
N GLN A 100 1.56 1.58 7.19
CA GLN A 100 1.90 2.96 7.42
C GLN A 100 2.10 3.47 6.01
N GLN A 101 1.20 4.35 5.57
CA GLN A 101 1.55 5.20 4.47
C GLN A 101 2.69 6.00 5.06
N HIS A 102 3.92 5.51 4.89
CA HIS A 102 5.10 6.35 5.04
C HIS A 102 4.82 7.46 4.03
N PRO A 103 4.52 8.68 4.50
CA PRO A 103 4.35 9.80 3.59
C PRO A 103 5.59 9.78 2.71
N GLN A 104 5.43 9.95 1.40
CA GLN A 104 6.54 9.91 0.46
C GLN A 104 7.72 10.77 0.98
N GLU A 105 7.42 11.85 1.69
CA GLU A 105 8.35 12.74 2.37
C GLU A 105 9.18 12.06 3.47
N LYS A 106 8.62 11.14 4.27
CA LYS A 106 9.38 10.37 5.26
C LYS A 106 10.27 9.34 4.59
N LEU A 107 9.79 8.63 3.57
CA LEU A 107 10.60 7.66 2.83
C LEU A 107 11.79 8.37 2.16
N LEU A 108 11.53 9.50 1.50
CA LEU A 108 12.57 10.34 0.89
C LEU A 108 13.51 10.95 1.94
N ALA A 109 13.02 11.34 3.11
CA ALA A 109 13.87 11.87 4.19
C ALA A 109 14.77 10.79 4.81
N SER A 110 14.32 9.54 4.82
CA SER A 110 15.09 8.41 5.33
C SER A 110 16.18 7.92 4.37
N ILE A 111 16.16 8.35 3.10
CA ILE A 111 17.21 8.01 2.13
C ILE A 111 18.07 9.27 1.87
N PRO A 112 19.19 9.44 2.61
CA PRO A 112 19.99 10.67 2.57
C PRO A 112 20.74 10.87 1.25
N TYR A 113 21.12 9.80 0.56
CA TYR A 113 21.84 9.83 -0.71
C TYR A 113 21.64 8.52 -1.48
N LEU A 114 21.82 8.59 -2.81
CA LEU A 114 21.90 7.42 -3.69
C LEU A 114 23.29 7.37 -4.31
N PRO A 115 24.09 6.32 -4.07
CA PRO A 115 25.30 6.10 -4.84
C PRO A 115 24.98 5.91 -6.33
N ASP A 116 25.64 6.67 -7.20
CA ASP A 116 25.55 6.49 -8.65
C ASP A 116 26.36 5.24 -9.07
N PRO A 117 25.79 4.27 -9.80
CA PRO A 117 26.55 3.13 -10.31
C PRO A 117 27.59 3.48 -11.37
N ASN A 118 27.42 4.61 -12.06
CA ASN A 118 28.26 5.02 -13.19
C ASN A 118 29.27 6.11 -12.82
N ASN A 119 29.18 6.67 -11.62
CA ASN A 119 30.04 7.74 -11.15
C ASN A 119 30.24 7.64 -9.62
N SER A 120 31.40 8.03 -9.10
CA SER A 120 31.68 8.02 -7.66
C SER A 120 30.93 9.13 -6.88
N ASP A 121 30.04 9.86 -7.55
CA ASP A 121 29.30 10.98 -7.00
C ASP A 121 28.00 10.50 -6.31
N GLU A 122 27.68 11.12 -5.17
CA GLU A 122 26.45 10.87 -4.42
C GLU A 122 25.30 11.72 -4.99
N ILE A 123 24.21 11.08 -5.40
CA ILE A 123 22.99 11.76 -5.86
C ILE A 123 22.13 12.09 -4.63
N ASP A 124 21.97 13.37 -4.32
CA ASP A 124 20.98 13.83 -3.34
C ASP A 124 19.57 13.59 -3.88
N ILE A 125 18.81 12.71 -3.21
CA ILE A 125 17.42 12.39 -3.56
C ILE A 125 16.53 13.63 -3.61
N LYS A 126 16.81 14.67 -2.83
CA LYS A 126 16.03 15.92 -2.87
C LYS A 126 16.22 16.65 -4.21
N ASN A 127 17.31 16.36 -4.91
CA ASN A 127 17.70 16.96 -6.17
C ASN A 127 17.40 16.07 -7.38
N ILE A 128 17.01 14.80 -7.19
CA ILE A 128 16.69 13.89 -8.30
C ILE A 128 15.50 14.40 -9.13
N TRP A 129 14.59 15.16 -8.50
CA TRP A 129 13.44 15.77 -9.17
C TRP A 129 13.79 17.02 -10.01
N LYS A 130 15.07 17.39 -10.14
CA LYS A 130 15.48 18.68 -10.76
C LYS A 130 15.55 18.68 -12.29
N SER A 131 15.41 17.55 -12.97
CA SER A 131 15.58 17.47 -14.43
C SER A 131 14.57 16.50 -15.04
N ASP A 132 13.47 17.00 -15.63
CA ASP A 132 12.50 16.27 -16.45
C ASP A 132 11.82 15.00 -15.88
N ILE A 133 12.32 14.38 -14.78
CA ILE A 133 11.83 13.16 -14.12
C ILE A 133 10.37 13.34 -13.67
N LYS A 134 9.46 12.62 -14.32
CA LYS A 134 8.03 12.56 -14.02
C LYS A 134 7.69 11.59 -12.90
N SER A 135 8.45 10.49 -12.77
CA SER A 135 8.10 9.39 -11.86
C SER A 135 9.32 8.73 -11.24
N ILE A 136 9.20 8.32 -9.98
CA ILE A 136 10.21 7.51 -9.29
C ILE A 136 9.54 6.28 -8.69
N GLY A 137 10.04 5.10 -9.03
CA GLY A 137 9.62 3.82 -8.46
C GLY A 137 10.59 3.36 -7.39
N PHE A 138 10.07 2.95 -6.23
CA PHE A 138 10.85 2.25 -5.21
C PHE A 138 10.61 0.76 -5.35
N TYR A 139 11.66 0.01 -5.63
CA TYR A 139 11.59 -1.43 -5.85
C TYR A 139 12.17 -2.16 -4.63
N PHE A 140 11.29 -2.77 -3.84
CA PHE A 140 11.65 -3.56 -2.66
C PHE A 140 11.72 -5.04 -3.03
N THR A 141 12.87 -5.66 -2.86
CA THR A 141 13.06 -7.09 -3.14
C THR A 141 14.25 -7.66 -2.37
N VAL A 142 14.39 -8.98 -2.37
CA VAL A 142 15.50 -9.73 -1.76
C VAL A 142 16.10 -10.68 -2.77
N HIS A 143 17.39 -10.95 -2.66
CA HIS A 143 18.15 -11.79 -3.57
C HIS A 143 17.62 -13.23 -3.63
N TRP A 144 17.19 -13.81 -2.51
CA TRP A 144 16.66 -15.18 -2.46
C TRP A 144 15.19 -15.31 -2.95
N CYS A 145 14.58 -14.23 -3.45
CA CYS A 145 13.21 -14.26 -3.97
C CYS A 145 13.16 -14.80 -5.41
N LEU A 146 12.87 -16.09 -5.59
CA LEU A 146 12.75 -16.70 -6.92
C LEU A 146 11.72 -16.00 -7.85
N PRO A 147 10.52 -15.60 -7.39
CA PRO A 147 9.62 -14.75 -8.19
C PRO A 147 10.21 -13.36 -8.49
N GLY A 148 11.00 -12.82 -7.55
CA GLY A 148 11.68 -11.54 -7.69
C GLY A 148 12.66 -11.51 -8.85
N HIS A 149 13.42 -12.59 -9.07
CA HIS A 149 14.33 -12.71 -10.22
C HIS A 149 13.62 -12.61 -11.58
N SER A 150 12.46 -13.27 -11.71
CA SER A 150 11.67 -13.19 -12.95
C SER A 150 11.17 -11.77 -13.21
N PHE A 151 10.65 -11.11 -12.17
CA PHE A 151 10.18 -9.73 -12.26
C PHE A 151 11.31 -8.73 -12.48
N THR A 152 12.47 -8.91 -11.84
CA THR A 152 13.65 -8.05 -12.04
C THR A 152 14.09 -8.06 -13.50
N ARG A 153 14.07 -9.23 -14.18
CA ARG A 153 14.39 -9.30 -15.60
C ARG A 153 13.39 -8.51 -16.46
N GLU A 154 12.08 -8.71 -16.25
CA GLU A 154 11.04 -7.96 -16.97
C GLU A 154 11.15 -6.45 -16.72
N LEU A 155 11.46 -6.05 -15.48
CA LEU A 155 11.62 -4.66 -15.10
C LEU A 155 12.88 -4.05 -15.72
N THR A 156 13.98 -4.80 -15.83
CA THR A 156 15.21 -4.40 -16.53
C THR A 156 14.95 -4.14 -18.00
N GLU A 157 14.28 -5.06 -18.70
CA GLU A 157 13.91 -4.89 -20.11
C GLU A 157 13.05 -3.63 -20.33
N PHE A 158 12.04 -3.43 -19.49
CA PHE A 158 11.20 -2.22 -19.52
C PHE A 158 12.01 -0.95 -19.25
N TYR A 159 12.90 -0.98 -18.25
CA TYR A 159 13.73 0.16 -17.88
C TYR A 159 14.64 0.59 -19.01
N GLU A 160 15.34 -0.35 -19.64
CA GLU A 160 16.21 -0.07 -20.78
C GLU A 160 15.42 0.50 -21.96
N GLU A 161 14.28 -0.09 -22.32
CA GLU A 161 13.42 0.40 -23.40
C GLU A 161 12.98 1.85 -23.13
N ALA A 162 12.52 2.13 -21.92
CA ALA A 162 12.02 3.45 -21.57
C ALA A 162 13.16 4.49 -21.46
N GLN A 163 14.37 4.08 -21.07
CA GLN A 163 15.55 4.95 -21.16
C GLN A 163 15.92 5.31 -22.61
N THR A 164 15.77 4.40 -23.57
CA THR A 164 16.00 4.74 -25.01
C THR A 164 15.02 5.79 -25.53
N LYS A 165 13.79 5.79 -25.01
CA LYS A 165 12.74 6.78 -25.36
C LYS A 165 12.92 8.12 -24.65
N ARG A 166 13.93 8.23 -23.76
CA ARG A 166 14.11 9.35 -22.82
C ARG A 166 12.86 9.58 -21.97
N ASP A 167 12.17 8.49 -21.63
CA ASP A 167 11.04 8.58 -20.72
C ASP A 167 11.57 8.95 -19.33
N PRO A 168 11.04 10.01 -18.72
CA PRO A 168 11.69 10.58 -17.56
C PRO A 168 11.19 9.88 -16.29
N PHE A 169 11.66 8.67 -16.03
CA PHE A 169 11.39 7.97 -14.78
C PHE A 169 12.64 7.26 -14.27
N HIS A 170 12.72 7.06 -12.96
CA HIS A 170 13.83 6.35 -12.31
C HIS A 170 13.31 5.25 -11.40
N ILE A 171 14.12 4.22 -11.21
CA ILE A 171 13.89 3.17 -10.23
C ILE A 171 14.98 3.27 -9.17
N ILE A 172 14.60 3.10 -7.91
CA ILE A 172 15.49 3.00 -6.76
C ILE A 172 15.26 1.63 -6.13
N TYR A 173 16.27 0.78 -6.22
CA TYR A 173 16.30 -0.50 -5.51
C TYR A 173 16.47 -0.26 -4.01
N ILE A 174 15.59 -0.85 -3.21
CA ILE A 174 15.71 -0.93 -1.75
C ILE A 174 15.78 -2.41 -1.39
N SER A 175 16.94 -2.84 -0.94
CA SER A 175 17.15 -4.22 -0.53
C SER A 175 16.43 -4.54 0.76
N CYS A 176 15.81 -5.70 0.83
CA CYS A 176 15.39 -6.29 2.10
C CYS A 176 16.30 -7.45 2.54
N ASP A 177 17.49 -7.57 1.92
CA ASP A 177 18.48 -8.58 2.27
C ASP A 177 19.10 -8.28 3.63
N GLU A 178 19.28 -9.34 4.43
CA GLU A 178 19.93 -9.26 5.73
C GLU A 178 21.46 -9.19 5.61
N GLU A 179 22.01 -9.54 4.44
CA GLU A 179 23.45 -9.64 4.19
C GLU A 179 23.87 -8.70 3.06
N GLU A 180 24.96 -7.96 3.29
CA GLU A 180 25.52 -7.01 2.31
C GLU A 180 26.03 -7.70 1.02
N GLU A 181 26.51 -8.94 1.13
CA GLU A 181 26.96 -9.74 -0.02
C GLU A 181 25.80 -10.06 -0.95
N SER A 182 24.68 -10.56 -0.40
CA SER A 182 23.44 -10.82 -1.15
C SER A 182 22.90 -9.55 -1.81
N PHE A 183 22.98 -8.41 -1.12
CA PHE A 183 22.64 -7.11 -1.70
C PHE A 183 23.49 -6.79 -2.92
N ASN A 184 24.82 -6.90 -2.80
CA ASN A 184 25.76 -6.53 -3.86
C ASN A 184 25.62 -7.42 -5.09
N ASP A 185 25.46 -8.73 -4.89
CA ASP A 185 25.26 -9.68 -5.97
C ASP A 185 24.00 -9.33 -6.76
N TYR A 186 22.86 -9.18 -6.08
CA TYR A 186 21.61 -8.89 -6.77
C TYR A 186 21.56 -7.51 -7.38
N ARG A 187 22.17 -6.52 -6.70
CA ARG A 187 22.33 -5.16 -7.21
C ARG A 187 23.08 -5.15 -8.54
N SER A 188 24.07 -6.02 -8.72
CA SER A 188 24.89 -6.07 -9.93
C SER A 188 24.10 -6.42 -11.20
N GLU A 189 22.93 -7.05 -11.03
CA GLU A 189 22.02 -7.42 -12.12
C GLU A 189 21.09 -6.27 -12.56
N MET A 190 21.11 -5.14 -11.84
CA MET A 190 20.14 -4.05 -12.03
C MET A 190 20.78 -2.81 -12.66
N PRO A 191 20.16 -2.22 -13.71
CA PRO A 191 20.69 -1.03 -14.39
C PRO A 191 20.36 0.30 -13.68
N TRP A 192 19.53 0.28 -12.63
CA TRP A 192 19.03 1.47 -11.93
C TRP A 192 19.77 1.76 -10.62
N LEU A 193 19.39 2.85 -9.93
CA LEU A 193 19.98 3.29 -8.67
C LEU A 193 19.61 2.37 -7.52
N ALA A 194 20.41 2.34 -6.46
CA ALA A 194 20.07 1.61 -5.24
C ALA A 194 20.31 2.46 -4.00
N ALA A 195 19.43 2.32 -3.01
CA ALA A 195 19.65 2.85 -1.69
C ALA A 195 20.76 2.05 -0.98
N PRO A 196 21.55 2.70 -0.10
CA PRO A 196 22.47 2.00 0.78
C PRO A 196 21.81 0.82 1.51
N TRP A 197 22.45 -0.37 1.49
CA TRP A 197 21.93 -1.61 2.07
C TRP A 197 21.37 -1.45 3.48
N LYS A 198 22.09 -0.74 4.36
CA LYS A 198 21.69 -0.52 5.76
C LYS A 198 20.36 0.22 5.94
N LEU A 199 19.85 0.89 4.91
CA LEU A 199 18.56 1.58 4.97
C LEU A 199 17.37 0.63 4.80
N GLY A 200 17.56 -0.48 4.09
CA GLY A 200 16.50 -1.44 3.80
C GLY A 200 15.75 -1.93 5.05
N SER A 201 16.52 -2.34 6.06
CA SER A 201 16.01 -2.79 7.37
C SER A 201 15.39 -1.67 8.23
N THR A 202 15.65 -0.40 7.91
CA THR A 202 15.08 0.76 8.63
C THR A 202 13.78 1.25 7.98
N LEU A 203 13.55 0.89 6.72
CA LEU A 203 12.42 1.34 5.91
C LEU A 203 11.22 0.36 5.89
N LEU A 204 11.40 -0.84 6.44
CA LEU A 204 10.41 -1.91 6.55
C LEU A 204 10.06 -2.19 8.02
#